data_AF-A0A7S2UF46-F1
#
_entry.id   AF-A0A7S2UF46-F1
#
_cell.length_a   1.000
_cell.length_b   1.000
_cell.length_c   1.000
_cell.angle_alpha   90.00
_cell.angle_beta   90.00
_cell.angle_gamma   90.00
#
_symmetry.space_group_name_H-M   'P 1'
#
loop_
_entity.id
_entity.type
_entity.pdbx_description
1 polymer ?
#
loop_
_entity_poly.entity_id
_entity_poly.type
_entity_poly.pdbx_seq_one_letter_code
_entity_poly.pdbx_strand_id
1 'polypeptide(L)'
;MSKIQGTVKWFSNKKGYGFITPVEGSSTEEDIFVHQSTILSEGYRTLGEGWTVEFSIGTDEDGKIKAEDVTAPGGGPCTGPRRPRRREEKGENGGEQKEGGAAKSSRGRDRNRGEPREVQPVWHDVLSAEVKASLTDKNIRTTTGTIDVSVDQSRVKLGTRGYCSLAHAAGILAEGSFTCDADGSAVFEWKHVIQFDLASNEWLSQDTQPLEIPSSMNLADDSVIAVGPEETAESLWGDAPTDPRTALEQGGFQMRRVVLTPRNARN
;
A
#
# COMPACT_ATOMS: atom_id res chain seq x y z
N MET A 1 30.84 -5.73 0.52
CA MET A 1 30.43 -7.03 1.11
C MET A 1 30.03 -7.94 -0.04
N SER A 2 30.43 -9.21 -0.02
CA SER A 2 30.04 -10.17 -1.05
C SER A 2 28.57 -10.54 -0.85
N LYS A 3 27.76 -10.43 -1.91
CA LYS A 3 26.37 -10.90 -1.91
C LYS A 3 26.33 -12.36 -2.30
N ILE A 4 25.55 -13.14 -1.58
CA ILE A 4 25.32 -14.57 -1.84
C ILE A 4 23.83 -14.78 -2.12
N GLN A 5 23.54 -15.83 -2.87
CA GLN A 5 22.16 -16.24 -3.15
C GLN A 5 21.78 -17.41 -2.24
N GLY A 6 20.49 -17.52 -1.94
CA GLY A 6 19.93 -18.63 -1.17
C GLY A 6 18.43 -18.78 -1.39
N THR A 7 17.89 -19.89 -0.91
CA THR A 7 16.47 -20.21 -0.95
C THR A 7 15.88 -20.11 0.44
N VAL A 8 14.77 -19.40 0.59
CA VAL A 8 14.08 -19.25 1.87
C VAL A 8 13.52 -20.61 2.29
N LYS A 9 14.08 -21.21 3.35
CA LYS A 9 13.66 -22.50 3.88
C LYS A 9 12.32 -22.41 4.55
N TRP A 10 12.13 -21.36 5.34
CA TRP A 10 10.84 -20.99 5.90
C TRP A 10 10.94 -19.57 6.46
N PHE A 11 9.82 -18.85 6.49
CA PHE A 11 9.74 -17.54 7.11
C PHE A 11 8.39 -17.36 7.77
N SER A 12 8.40 -16.97 9.05
CA SER A 12 7.18 -16.72 9.80
C SER A 12 6.79 -15.25 9.69
N ASN A 13 5.86 -14.91 8.81
CA ASN A 13 5.33 -13.55 8.68
C ASN A 13 4.73 -13.01 9.99
N LYS A 14 4.30 -13.89 10.90
CA LYS A 14 3.77 -13.49 12.21
C LYS A 14 4.89 -13.13 13.19
N LYS A 15 5.99 -13.88 13.17
CA LYS A 15 7.11 -13.68 14.10
C LYS A 15 8.19 -12.75 13.53
N GLY A 16 8.19 -12.50 12.22
CA GLY A 16 9.13 -11.61 11.55
C GLY A 16 10.53 -12.20 11.38
N TYR A 17 10.68 -13.53 11.42
CA TYR A 17 11.98 -14.19 11.20
C TYR A 17 11.84 -15.53 10.51
N GLY A 18 12.94 -16.02 9.96
CA GLY A 18 13.03 -17.27 9.24
C GLY A 18 14.47 -17.72 9.03
N PHE A 19 14.64 -18.68 8.12
CA PHE A 19 15.95 -19.17 7.70
C PHE A 19 16.03 -19.27 6.19
N ILE A 20 17.23 -18.99 5.68
CA ILE A 20 17.59 -19.10 4.26
C ILE A 20 18.64 -20.19 4.15
N THR A 21 18.41 -21.16 3.29
CA THR A 21 19.42 -22.15 2.90
C THR A 21 20.22 -21.56 1.75
N PRO A 22 21.51 -21.25 1.92
CA PRO A 22 22.32 -20.67 0.87
C PRO A 22 22.54 -21.67 -0.28
N VAL A 23 22.85 -21.18 -1.48
CA VAL A 23 23.08 -22.08 -2.64
C VAL A 23 24.32 -22.95 -2.44
N GLU A 24 24.30 -24.15 -3.02
CA GLU A 24 25.41 -25.10 -2.98
C GLU A 24 26.69 -24.47 -3.58
N GLY A 25 27.80 -24.50 -2.83
CA GLY A 25 29.05 -23.82 -3.19
C GLY A 25 29.25 -22.40 -2.64
N SER A 26 28.33 -21.91 -1.79
CA SER A 26 28.52 -20.68 -1.01
C SER A 26 29.46 -20.89 0.19
N SER A 27 29.96 -19.80 0.78
CA SER A 27 30.96 -19.82 1.86
C SER A 27 30.51 -20.50 3.18
N THR A 28 29.26 -20.95 3.26
CA THR A 28 28.68 -21.56 4.46
C THR A 28 27.54 -22.50 4.05
N GLU A 29 27.55 -23.74 4.53
CA GLU A 29 26.48 -24.72 4.27
C GLU A 29 25.36 -24.69 5.33
N GLU A 30 25.51 -23.86 6.35
CA GLU A 30 24.55 -23.72 7.44
C GLU A 30 23.36 -22.84 7.06
N ASP A 31 22.19 -23.13 7.64
CA ASP A 31 21.00 -22.29 7.46
C ASP A 31 21.24 -20.90 8.09
N ILE A 32 21.03 -19.85 7.29
CA ILE A 32 21.31 -18.48 7.69
C ILE A 32 20.05 -17.85 8.27
N PHE A 33 20.15 -17.31 9.48
CA PHE A 33 19.05 -16.63 10.13
C PHE A 33 18.70 -15.33 9.41
N VAL A 34 17.41 -15.08 9.17
CA VAL A 34 16.91 -13.84 8.58
C VAL A 34 15.84 -13.21 9.45
N HIS A 35 15.95 -11.90 9.68
CA HIS A 35 14.95 -11.10 10.39
C HIS A 35 14.30 -10.10 9.44
N GLN A 36 13.02 -9.77 9.67
CA GLN A 36 12.27 -8.86 8.81
C GLN A 36 12.92 -7.48 8.66
N SER A 37 13.69 -7.02 9.66
CA SER A 37 14.39 -5.73 9.62
C SER A 37 15.48 -5.67 8.56
N THR A 38 16.06 -6.82 8.18
CA THR A 38 17.15 -6.88 7.21
C THR A 38 16.65 -7.04 5.76
N ILE A 39 15.34 -7.22 5.57
CA ILE A 39 14.70 -7.29 4.25
C ILE A 39 14.53 -5.88 3.69
N LEU A 40 15.19 -5.59 2.58
CA LEU A 40 15.08 -4.33 1.87
C LEU A 40 13.80 -4.32 1.02
N SER A 41 12.71 -3.80 1.59
CA SER A 41 11.42 -3.65 0.93
C SER A 41 10.69 -2.42 1.45
N GLU A 42 10.03 -1.68 0.55
CA GLU A 42 9.27 -0.45 0.85
C GLU A 42 7.87 -0.73 1.46
N GLY A 43 7.62 -1.94 1.97
CA GLY A 43 6.31 -2.36 2.48
C GLY A 43 6.37 -3.51 3.48
N TYR A 44 5.35 -4.38 3.47
CA TYR A 44 5.29 -5.54 4.38
C TYR A 44 6.46 -6.49 4.08
N ARG A 45 7.40 -6.60 5.03
CA ARG A 45 8.69 -7.30 4.88
C ARG A 45 8.51 -8.80 5.10
N THR A 46 8.09 -9.48 4.04
CA THR A 46 7.80 -10.92 4.05
C THR A 46 8.62 -11.68 3.05
N LEU A 47 8.97 -12.91 3.39
CA LEU A 47 9.53 -13.89 2.48
C LEU A 47 8.56 -15.06 2.36
N GLY A 48 8.39 -15.58 1.15
CA GLY A 48 7.72 -16.85 0.94
C GLY A 48 8.71 -18.01 1.02
N GLU A 49 8.25 -19.13 1.55
CA GLU A 49 8.98 -20.39 1.49
C GLU A 49 9.27 -20.77 0.02
N GLY A 50 10.51 -21.21 -0.24
CA GLY A 50 10.99 -21.56 -1.57
C GLY A 50 11.42 -20.38 -2.44
N TRP A 51 11.40 -19.14 -1.94
CA TRP A 51 11.85 -17.99 -2.73
C TRP A 51 13.37 -17.91 -2.80
N THR A 52 13.90 -17.62 -3.99
CA THR A 52 15.30 -17.24 -4.15
C THR A 52 15.50 -15.79 -3.71
N VAL A 53 16.53 -15.54 -2.91
CA VAL A 53 16.90 -14.24 -2.37
C VAL A 53 18.40 -14.02 -2.50
N GLU A 54 18.81 -12.75 -2.51
CA GLU A 54 20.20 -12.31 -2.51
C GLU A 54 20.45 -11.48 -1.25
N PHE A 55 21.52 -11.78 -0.53
CA PHE A 55 21.81 -11.19 0.77
C PHE A 55 23.32 -11.20 1.07
N SER A 56 23.74 -10.40 2.05
CA SER A 56 25.10 -10.45 2.59
C SER A 56 25.13 -11.16 3.93
N ILE A 57 26.25 -11.84 4.24
CA ILE A 57 26.44 -12.48 5.53
C ILE A 57 26.94 -11.44 6.54
N GLY A 58 26.16 -11.23 7.58
CA GLY A 58 26.55 -10.49 8.78
C GLY A 58 26.67 -11.42 9.99
N THR A 59 27.15 -10.87 11.09
CA THR A 59 27.26 -11.57 12.38
C THR A 59 26.57 -10.74 13.44
N ASP A 60 25.82 -11.38 14.33
CA ASP A 60 25.17 -10.70 15.45
C ASP A 60 26.10 -10.50 16.65
N GLU A 61 25.67 -9.76 17.67
CA GLU A 61 26.44 -9.51 18.89
C GLU A 61 26.86 -10.81 19.61
N ASP A 62 26.08 -11.88 19.46
CA ASP A 62 26.36 -13.23 19.98
C ASP A 62 27.25 -14.10 19.06
N GLY A 63 27.81 -13.56 17.98
CA GLY A 63 28.67 -14.30 17.06
C GLY A 63 27.94 -15.22 16.07
N LYS A 64 26.61 -15.16 16.00
CA LYS A 64 25.80 -15.98 15.09
C LYS A 64 25.65 -15.36 13.71
N ILE A 65 25.64 -16.21 12.68
CA ILE A 65 25.53 -15.82 11.28
C ILE A 65 24.08 -15.38 10.97
N LYS A 66 23.93 -14.17 10.40
CA LYS A 66 22.63 -13.61 9.98
C LYS A 66 22.70 -13.04 8.56
N ALA A 67 21.56 -12.97 7.90
CA ALA A 67 21.40 -12.36 6.59
C ALA A 67 21.13 -10.85 6.72
N GLU A 68 21.93 -10.05 6.02
CA GLU A 68 21.82 -8.60 5.90
C GLU A 68 21.52 -8.20 4.45
N ASP A 69 20.93 -7.02 4.25
CA ASP A 69 20.58 -6.47 2.93
C ASP A 69 19.80 -7.45 2.03
N VAL A 70 18.80 -8.13 2.58
CA VAL A 70 18.05 -9.20 1.89
C VAL A 70 17.15 -8.60 0.82
N THR A 71 17.36 -9.03 -0.43
CA THR A 71 16.67 -8.57 -1.64
C THR A 71 16.27 -9.76 -2.53
N ALA A 72 15.45 -9.50 -3.56
CA ALA A 72 15.27 -10.46 -4.63
C ALA A 72 16.55 -10.52 -5.50
N PRO A 73 16.78 -11.62 -6.24
CA PRO A 73 17.92 -11.71 -7.16
C PRO A 73 17.98 -10.49 -8.09
N GLY A 74 19.15 -9.86 -8.18
CA GLY A 74 19.32 -8.61 -8.95
C GLY A 74 18.88 -7.33 -8.21
N GLY A 75 18.67 -7.39 -6.89
CA GLY A 75 18.41 -6.21 -6.05
C GLY A 75 16.97 -5.69 -6.08
N GLY A 76 16.04 -6.44 -6.67
CA GLY A 76 14.62 -6.09 -6.70
C GLY A 76 13.92 -6.29 -5.34
N PRO A 77 12.70 -5.77 -5.17
CA PRO A 77 11.93 -5.97 -3.95
C PRO A 77 11.50 -7.44 -3.80
N CYS A 78 11.58 -7.99 -2.59
CA CYS A 78 11.06 -9.32 -2.27
C CYS A 78 9.51 -9.31 -2.26
N THR A 79 8.90 -9.27 -3.45
CA THR A 79 7.44 -9.38 -3.62
C THR A 79 7.09 -10.75 -4.17
N GLY A 80 6.11 -11.40 -3.55
CA GLY A 80 5.75 -12.77 -3.91
C GLY A 80 5.17 -12.92 -5.31
N PRO A 81 5.19 -14.14 -5.86
CA PRO A 81 4.55 -14.43 -7.13
C PRO A 81 3.07 -14.05 -7.02
N ARG A 82 2.59 -13.25 -7.97
CA ARG A 82 1.17 -12.93 -8.11
C ARG A 82 0.43 -14.27 -8.25
N ARG A 83 -0.44 -14.61 -7.29
CA ARG A 83 -1.32 -15.78 -7.43
C ARG A 83 -2.07 -15.64 -8.76
N PRO A 84 -2.04 -16.64 -9.66
CA PRO A 84 -2.85 -16.60 -10.86
C PRO A 84 -4.32 -16.50 -10.45
N ARG A 85 -5.04 -15.54 -11.02
CA ARG A 85 -6.49 -15.40 -10.82
C ARG A 85 -7.15 -16.70 -11.25
N ARG A 86 -7.76 -17.42 -10.31
CA ARG A 86 -8.62 -18.56 -10.60
C ARG A 86 -9.77 -18.03 -11.44
N ARG A 87 -9.75 -18.28 -12.75
CA ARG A 87 -10.88 -18.01 -13.65
C ARG A 87 -12.01 -18.92 -13.19
N GLU A 88 -13.04 -18.33 -12.58
CA GLU A 88 -14.30 -19.03 -12.30
C GLU A 88 -15.01 -19.25 -13.64
N GLU A 89 -14.74 -20.38 -14.27
CA GLU A 89 -15.59 -20.88 -15.36
C GLU A 89 -16.79 -21.60 -14.74
N LYS A 90 -17.97 -20.99 -14.94
CA LYS A 90 -19.28 -21.63 -14.77
C LYS A 90 -19.32 -22.90 -15.62
N GLY A 91 -19.77 -23.98 -14.99
CA GLY A 91 -19.66 -25.34 -15.50
C GLY A 91 -20.69 -25.73 -16.55
N GLU A 92 -20.50 -26.94 -17.07
CA GLU A 92 -21.57 -27.84 -17.52
C GLU A 92 -21.05 -29.29 -17.59
N ASN A 93 -21.86 -30.20 -17.04
CA ASN A 93 -21.98 -31.64 -17.27
C ASN A 93 -20.88 -32.65 -16.88
N GLY A 94 -21.26 -33.50 -15.91
CA GLY A 94 -21.43 -34.94 -16.17
C GLY A 94 -20.57 -35.90 -15.33
N GLY A 95 -21.21 -36.80 -14.57
CA GLY A 95 -20.61 -38.08 -14.19
C GLY A 95 -20.84 -38.54 -12.74
N GLU A 96 -21.57 -39.63 -12.61
CA GLU A 96 -22.08 -40.26 -11.39
C GLU A 96 -21.15 -41.38 -10.85
N GLN A 97 -21.34 -41.77 -9.58
CA GLN A 97 -20.87 -42.99 -8.88
C GLN A 97 -19.40 -43.01 -8.39
N LYS A 98 -18.99 -43.55 -7.23
CA LYS A 98 -19.63 -44.31 -6.12
C LYS A 98 -18.68 -44.34 -4.90
N GLU A 99 -19.28 -44.48 -3.71
CA GLU A 99 -18.88 -45.21 -2.49
C GLU A 99 -17.40 -45.39 -2.08
N GLY A 100 -17.12 -45.12 -0.79
CA GLY A 100 -15.99 -45.72 -0.06
C GLY A 100 -15.44 -44.84 1.07
N GLY A 101 -15.95 -45.02 2.29
CA GLY A 101 -15.55 -44.25 3.47
C GLY A 101 -14.16 -44.59 4.01
N ALA A 102 -13.52 -43.59 4.64
CA ALA A 102 -12.56 -43.80 5.72
C ALA A 102 -12.54 -42.57 6.63
N ALA A 103 -12.93 -42.79 7.89
CA ALA A 103 -13.02 -41.81 8.95
C ALA A 103 -11.73 -41.00 9.14
N LYS A 104 -11.86 -39.66 9.24
CA LYS A 104 -10.84 -38.82 9.90
C LYS A 104 -11.49 -37.85 10.87
N SER A 105 -11.37 -38.25 12.13
CA SER A 105 -11.40 -37.47 13.37
C SER A 105 -11.59 -35.96 13.22
N SER A 106 -12.72 -35.49 13.74
CA SER A 106 -12.86 -34.17 14.35
C SER A 106 -11.79 -33.98 15.42
N ARG A 107 -10.68 -33.33 15.07
CA ARG A 107 -9.85 -32.61 16.04
C ARG A 107 -10.06 -31.14 15.81
N GLY A 108 -11.02 -30.60 16.57
CA GLY A 108 -11.12 -29.18 16.83
C GLY A 108 -9.75 -28.69 17.29
N ARG A 109 -9.08 -27.92 16.43
CA ARG A 109 -7.88 -27.21 16.84
C ARG A 109 -8.37 -25.92 17.45
N ASP A 110 -8.46 -25.98 18.78
CA ASP A 110 -8.60 -24.85 19.65
C ASP A 110 -7.59 -23.78 19.21
N ARG A 111 -8.13 -22.71 18.59
CA ARG A 111 -7.32 -21.58 18.17
C ARG A 111 -7.07 -20.82 19.46
N ASN A 112 -5.85 -20.95 19.97
CA ASN A 112 -5.34 -20.07 21.02
C ASN A 112 -5.45 -18.63 20.50
N ARG A 113 -6.59 -18.01 20.81
CA ARG A 113 -7.00 -16.67 20.47
C ARG A 113 -6.18 -15.77 21.39
N GLY A 114 -4.94 -15.52 20.99
CA GLY A 114 -4.23 -14.35 21.50
C GLY A 114 -5.18 -13.17 21.39
N GLU A 115 -5.24 -12.35 22.44
CA GLU A 115 -6.19 -11.26 22.53
C GLU A 115 -6.24 -10.51 21.20
N PRO A 116 -7.44 -10.22 20.66
CA PRO A 116 -7.57 -9.46 19.44
C PRO A 116 -6.68 -8.23 19.59
N ARG A 117 -5.66 -8.09 18.74
CA ARG A 117 -4.97 -6.80 18.62
C ARG A 117 -6.07 -5.79 18.42
N GLU A 118 -6.17 -4.81 19.32
CA GLU A 118 -7.17 -3.76 19.23
C GLU A 118 -7.00 -3.11 17.86
N VAL A 119 -7.92 -3.45 16.94
CA VAL A 119 -7.89 -2.93 15.59
C VAL A 119 -8.33 -1.50 15.76
N GLN A 120 -7.38 -0.56 15.70
CA GLN A 120 -7.74 0.84 15.75
C GLN A 120 -8.76 1.09 14.63
N PRO A 121 -9.92 1.67 14.97
CA PRO A 121 -10.98 1.89 14.01
C PRO A 121 -10.43 2.72 12.87
N VAL A 122 -10.79 2.34 11.66
CA VAL A 122 -10.42 3.13 10.49
C VAL A 122 -11.34 4.35 10.45
N TRP A 123 -10.87 5.49 9.96
CA TRP A 123 -11.64 6.74 9.97
C TRP A 123 -13.05 6.63 9.34
N HIS A 124 -13.27 5.70 8.40
CA HIS A 124 -14.58 5.52 7.78
C HIS A 124 -15.53 4.67 8.64
N ASP A 125 -15.04 4.04 9.71
CA ASP A 125 -15.88 3.28 10.65
C ASP A 125 -16.82 4.22 11.42
N VAL A 126 -16.35 5.45 11.72
CA VAL A 126 -17.14 6.46 12.44
C VAL A 126 -18.27 7.07 11.60
N LEU A 127 -18.21 6.95 10.26
CA LEU A 127 -19.24 7.48 9.37
C LEU A 127 -20.61 6.84 9.66
N SER A 128 -21.65 7.67 9.63
CA SER A 128 -23.04 7.24 9.73
C SER A 128 -23.43 6.29 8.59
N ALA A 129 -24.48 5.50 8.80
CA ALA A 129 -25.00 4.61 7.75
C ALA A 129 -25.48 5.39 6.52
N GLU A 130 -26.00 6.60 6.73
CA GLU A 130 -26.49 7.50 5.68
C GLU A 130 -25.33 7.99 4.79
N VAL A 131 -24.23 8.44 5.40
CA VAL A 131 -23.04 8.86 4.64
C VAL A 131 -22.43 7.68 3.89
N LYS A 132 -22.35 6.49 4.51
CA LYS A 132 -21.87 5.28 3.84
C LYS A 132 -22.75 4.88 2.65
N ALA A 133 -24.07 5.06 2.76
CA ALA A 133 -25.01 4.82 1.66
C ALA A 133 -24.80 5.83 0.51
N SER A 134 -24.73 7.13 0.83
CA SER A 134 -24.42 8.19 -0.15
C SER A 134 -23.12 7.93 -0.92
N LEU A 135 -22.05 7.58 -0.21
CA LEU A 135 -20.77 7.20 -0.84
C LEU A 135 -20.91 5.97 -1.74
N THR A 136 -21.71 4.98 -1.34
CA THR A 136 -21.96 3.78 -2.14
C THR A 136 -22.72 4.11 -3.43
N ASP A 137 -23.72 4.99 -3.36
CA ASP A 137 -24.48 5.47 -4.52
C ASP A 137 -23.59 6.25 -5.49
N LYS A 138 -22.59 6.97 -4.97
CA LYS A 138 -21.53 7.64 -5.73
C LYS A 138 -20.42 6.71 -6.23
N ASN A 139 -20.55 5.39 -6.04
CA ASN A 139 -19.55 4.37 -6.38
C ASN A 139 -18.20 4.51 -5.64
N ILE A 140 -18.20 5.14 -4.45
CA ILE A 140 -17.05 5.32 -3.57
C ILE A 140 -17.05 4.21 -2.51
N ARG A 141 -16.08 3.28 -2.59
CA ARG A 141 -15.98 2.13 -1.66
C ARG A 141 -15.13 2.45 -0.46
N THR A 142 -15.72 2.46 0.74
CA THR A 142 -15.02 2.73 2.00
C THR A 142 -14.27 1.53 2.59
N THR A 143 -14.47 0.31 2.08
CA THR A 143 -13.99 -0.96 2.67
C THR A 143 -12.47 -1.13 2.82
N THR A 144 -11.66 -0.31 2.14
CA THR A 144 -10.20 -0.49 2.11
C THR A 144 -9.45 0.45 3.06
N GLY A 145 -10.18 1.30 3.81
CA GLY A 145 -9.57 2.32 4.67
C GLY A 145 -8.94 3.48 3.91
N THR A 146 -9.06 3.46 2.59
CA THR A 146 -8.61 4.51 1.70
C THR A 146 -9.68 4.75 0.66
N ILE A 147 -10.01 6.01 0.44
CA ILE A 147 -10.86 6.42 -0.68
C ILE A 147 -10.17 7.50 -1.49
N ASP A 148 -10.47 7.52 -2.78
CA ASP A 148 -10.06 8.58 -3.70
C ASP A 148 -11.37 9.22 -4.19
N VAL A 149 -11.48 10.54 -4.07
CA VAL A 149 -12.66 11.32 -4.45
C VAL A 149 -12.25 12.52 -5.29
N SER A 150 -13.14 12.96 -6.15
CA SER A 150 -13.01 14.23 -6.85
C SER A 150 -14.04 15.21 -6.28
N VAL A 151 -13.60 16.44 -6.04
CA VAL A 151 -14.40 17.54 -5.52
C VAL A 151 -13.98 18.81 -6.24
N ASP A 152 -14.93 19.46 -6.91
CA ASP A 152 -14.68 20.63 -7.77
C ASP A 152 -13.56 20.37 -8.80
N GLN A 153 -12.42 21.05 -8.64
CA GLN A 153 -11.22 20.89 -9.49
C GLN A 153 -10.08 20.14 -8.76
N SER A 154 -10.40 19.52 -7.62
CA SER A 154 -9.46 18.79 -6.77
C SER A 154 -9.72 17.30 -6.80
N ARG A 155 -8.65 16.52 -6.85
CA ARG A 155 -8.65 15.10 -6.52
C ARG A 155 -8.07 14.91 -5.14
N VAL A 156 -8.85 14.34 -4.23
CA VAL A 156 -8.48 14.14 -2.83
C VAL A 156 -8.44 12.65 -2.51
N LYS A 157 -7.36 12.24 -1.86
CA LYS A 157 -7.24 10.92 -1.28
C LYS A 157 -7.29 11.02 0.23
N LEU A 158 -8.16 10.21 0.81
CA LEU A 158 -8.25 9.98 2.25
C LEU A 158 -7.67 8.60 2.54
N GLY A 159 -6.52 8.56 3.17
CA GLY A 159 -5.78 7.35 3.52
C GLY A 159 -6.09 6.80 4.90
N THR A 160 -5.42 5.70 5.26
CA THR A 160 -5.50 5.16 6.62
C THR A 160 -4.74 6.06 7.59
N ARG A 161 -5.07 5.97 8.89
CA ARG A 161 -4.40 6.72 9.98
C ARG A 161 -4.46 8.25 9.82
N GLY A 162 -5.50 8.77 9.17
CA GLY A 162 -5.69 10.21 9.02
C GLY A 162 -4.73 10.87 8.04
N TYR A 163 -4.07 10.11 7.16
CA TYR A 163 -3.26 10.68 6.07
C TYR A 163 -4.15 11.18 4.93
N CYS A 164 -3.89 12.37 4.39
CA CYS A 164 -4.56 12.85 3.19
C CYS A 164 -3.58 13.47 2.17
N SER A 165 -4.02 13.48 0.92
CA SER A 165 -3.29 14.10 -0.17
C SER A 165 -4.24 14.68 -1.21
N LEU A 166 -3.84 15.77 -1.86
CA LEU A 166 -4.64 16.51 -2.83
C LEU A 166 -3.83 16.87 -4.07
N ALA A 167 -4.46 16.77 -5.24
CA ALA A 167 -4.02 17.37 -6.49
C ALA A 167 -5.12 18.29 -7.02
N HIS A 168 -4.77 19.54 -7.33
CA HIS A 168 -5.71 20.54 -7.83
C HIS A 168 -5.35 20.97 -9.24
N ALA A 169 -6.35 21.25 -10.09
CA ALA A 169 -6.15 21.67 -11.48
C ALA A 169 -5.26 22.92 -11.66
N ALA A 170 -5.14 23.78 -10.65
CA ALA A 170 -4.21 24.93 -10.68
C ALA A 170 -2.73 24.55 -10.49
N GLY A 171 -2.35 23.28 -10.73
CA GLY A 171 -0.98 22.80 -10.53
C GLY A 171 -0.58 22.67 -9.06
N ILE A 172 -1.52 22.45 -8.15
CA ILE A 172 -1.21 22.39 -6.70
C ILE A 172 -1.20 20.94 -6.24
N LEU A 173 -0.20 20.58 -5.44
CA LEU A 173 -0.12 19.33 -4.72
C LEU A 173 0.00 19.61 -3.22
N ALA A 174 -0.81 18.93 -2.42
CA ALA A 174 -0.78 19.06 -0.97
C ALA A 174 -0.79 17.70 -0.28
N GLU A 175 -0.04 17.60 0.81
CA GLU A 175 -0.01 16.44 1.69
C GLU A 175 -0.24 16.88 3.13
N GLY A 176 -0.99 16.09 3.88
CA GLY A 176 -1.38 16.48 5.22
C GLY A 176 -2.00 15.36 6.04
N SER A 177 -2.61 15.79 7.13
CA SER A 177 -3.49 14.97 7.94
C SER A 177 -4.93 15.43 7.80
N PHE A 178 -5.87 14.53 8.04
CA PHE A 178 -7.29 14.85 8.12
C PHE A 178 -7.95 14.17 9.30
N THR A 179 -9.05 14.77 9.73
CA THR A 179 -10.03 14.15 10.64
C THR A 179 -11.37 14.08 9.93
N CYS A 180 -12.21 13.13 10.30
CA CYS A 180 -13.55 12.99 9.73
C CYS A 180 -14.53 12.60 10.84
N ASP A 181 -15.67 13.29 10.89
CA ASP A 181 -16.74 13.02 11.86
C ASP A 181 -17.77 12.01 11.32
N ALA A 182 -18.81 11.72 12.11
CA ALA A 182 -19.85 10.79 11.72
C ALA A 182 -20.74 11.30 10.57
N ASP A 183 -20.82 12.62 10.39
CA ASP A 183 -21.64 13.28 9.37
C ASP A 183 -20.88 13.41 8.03
N GLY A 184 -19.63 12.93 7.98
CA GLY A 184 -18.79 12.95 6.79
C GLY A 184 -18.01 14.25 6.61
N SER A 185 -17.99 15.12 7.62
CA SER A 185 -17.20 16.36 7.59
C SER A 185 -15.72 16.01 7.77
N ALA A 186 -14.98 16.09 6.67
CA ALA A 186 -13.55 15.92 6.65
C ALA A 186 -12.84 17.28 6.78
N VAL A 187 -11.96 17.43 7.75
CA VAL A 187 -11.14 18.64 7.99
C VAL A 187 -9.68 18.33 7.73
N PHE A 188 -9.02 19.17 6.94
CA PHE A 188 -7.65 18.98 6.45
C PHE A 188 -6.65 19.91 7.15
N GLU A 189 -5.50 19.34 7.47
CA GLU A 189 -4.30 20.04 7.94
C GLU A 189 -3.15 19.74 6.98
N TRP A 190 -2.95 20.64 6.02
CA TRP A 190 -1.90 20.53 5.01
C TRP A 190 -0.55 20.87 5.61
N LYS A 191 0.40 19.95 5.51
CA LYS A 191 1.77 20.08 6.04
C LYS A 191 2.78 20.46 4.97
N HIS A 192 2.59 19.93 3.77
CA HIS A 192 3.46 20.21 2.63
C HIS A 192 2.59 20.61 1.45
N VAL A 193 2.92 21.73 0.82
CA VAL A 193 2.20 22.24 -0.35
C VAL A 193 3.21 22.74 -1.38
N ILE A 194 3.08 22.26 -2.61
CA ILE A 194 3.85 22.74 -3.76
C ILE A 194 2.88 23.17 -4.86
N GLN A 195 3.28 24.19 -5.62
CA GLN A 195 2.53 24.65 -6.78
C GLN A 195 3.45 24.72 -7.99
N PHE A 196 2.95 24.28 -9.14
CA PHE A 196 3.62 24.46 -10.41
C PHE A 196 3.45 25.90 -10.89
N ASP A 197 4.56 26.61 -11.03
CA ASP A 197 4.56 27.96 -11.59
C ASP A 197 4.79 27.90 -13.11
N LEU A 198 3.78 28.35 -13.87
CA LEU A 198 3.84 28.40 -15.33
C LEU A 198 4.87 29.40 -15.85
N ALA A 199 5.23 30.42 -15.06
CA ALA A 199 6.19 31.44 -15.49
C ALA A 199 7.64 30.93 -15.40
N SER A 200 8.00 30.30 -14.29
CA SER A 200 9.34 29.69 -14.10
C SER A 200 9.45 28.27 -14.66
N ASN A 201 8.33 27.60 -14.93
CA ASN A 201 8.28 26.18 -15.28
C ASN A 201 8.94 25.29 -14.19
N GLU A 202 8.76 25.69 -12.93
CA GLU A 202 9.31 25.00 -11.76
C GLU A 202 8.21 24.76 -10.72
N TRP A 203 8.41 23.73 -9.90
CA TRP A 203 7.59 23.48 -8.72
C TRP A 203 8.13 24.30 -7.55
N LEU A 204 7.29 25.16 -6.98
CA LEU A 204 7.64 26.03 -5.87
C LEU A 204 7.03 25.49 -4.58
N SER A 205 7.84 25.36 -3.53
CA SER A 205 7.37 25.12 -2.16
C SER A 205 6.71 26.39 -1.65
N GLN A 206 5.40 26.36 -1.44
CA GLN A 206 4.65 27.50 -0.94
C GLN A 206 4.29 27.29 0.53
N ASP A 207 5.24 27.57 1.42
CA ASP A 207 4.98 27.55 2.86
C ASP A 207 4.19 28.79 3.35
N THR A 208 3.94 29.80 2.50
CA THR A 208 3.58 31.15 2.98
C THR A 208 2.53 31.94 2.19
N GLN A 209 1.80 31.37 1.23
CA GLN A 209 0.64 32.07 0.63
C GLN A 209 -0.66 31.27 0.75
N PRO A 210 -1.81 31.96 0.97
CA PRO A 210 -3.10 31.29 1.02
C PRO A 210 -3.45 30.78 -0.38
N LEU A 211 -3.21 29.49 -0.60
CA LEU A 211 -3.67 28.79 -1.78
C LEU A 211 -5.16 28.44 -1.62
N GLU A 212 -5.92 28.55 -2.71
CA GLU A 212 -7.33 28.14 -2.79
C GLU A 212 -7.44 26.61 -2.84
N ILE A 213 -6.98 25.94 -1.79
CA ILE A 213 -7.19 24.51 -1.57
C ILE A 213 -8.19 24.32 -0.42
N PRO A 214 -9.08 23.31 -0.51
CA PRO A 214 -10.08 23.07 0.52
C PRO A 214 -9.40 22.73 1.86
N SER A 215 -9.82 23.45 2.92
CA SER A 215 -9.46 23.13 4.31
C SER A 215 -10.46 22.16 4.96
N SER A 216 -11.61 21.95 4.33
CA SER A 216 -12.60 20.95 4.71
C SER A 216 -13.47 20.56 3.52
N MET A 217 -14.15 19.43 3.61
CA MET A 217 -15.20 19.01 2.68
C MET A 217 -16.20 18.10 3.41
N ASN A 218 -17.43 18.02 2.93
CA ASN A 218 -18.38 17.02 3.42
C ASN A 218 -18.52 15.88 2.41
N LEU A 219 -18.23 14.65 2.83
CA LEU A 219 -18.33 13.45 2.00
C LEU A 219 -19.77 13.15 1.52
N ALA A 220 -20.78 13.66 2.22
CA ALA A 220 -22.17 13.56 1.82
C ALA A 220 -22.54 14.52 0.67
N ASP A 221 -21.78 15.60 0.45
CA ASP A 221 -22.10 16.61 -0.56
C ASP A 221 -22.09 16.04 -1.98
N ASP A 222 -23.06 16.44 -2.80
CA ASP A 222 -23.20 15.99 -4.19
C ASP A 222 -22.01 16.38 -5.09
N SER A 223 -21.20 17.37 -4.67
CA SER A 223 -19.95 17.75 -5.35
C SER A 223 -18.85 16.70 -5.19
N VAL A 224 -18.95 15.82 -4.19
CA VAL A 224 -18.00 14.71 -3.98
C VAL A 224 -18.41 13.53 -4.84
N ILE A 225 -17.57 13.16 -5.81
CA ILE A 225 -17.80 12.04 -6.73
C ILE A 225 -16.63 11.05 -6.73
N ALA A 226 -16.88 9.82 -7.19
CA ALA A 226 -15.82 8.86 -7.41
C ALA A 226 -14.90 9.32 -8.55
N VAL A 227 -13.59 9.15 -8.34
CA VAL A 227 -12.58 9.38 -9.37
C VAL A 227 -12.82 8.42 -10.54
N GLY A 228 -12.91 8.96 -11.76
CA GLY A 228 -13.07 8.19 -12.99
C GLY A 228 -11.84 7.31 -13.33
N PRO A 229 -12.01 6.25 -14.15
CA PRO A 229 -10.90 5.38 -14.55
C PRO A 229 -9.81 6.10 -15.36
N GLU A 230 -10.18 7.13 -16.10
CA GLU A 230 -9.29 7.96 -16.93
C GLU A 230 -8.83 9.24 -16.21
N GLU A 231 -9.32 9.49 -14.99
CA GLU A 231 -9.05 10.70 -14.24
C GLU A 231 -7.75 10.52 -13.43
N THR A 232 -6.66 11.00 -14.02
CA THR A 232 -5.32 11.03 -13.40
C THR A 232 -5.03 12.43 -12.86
N ALA A 233 -4.05 12.60 -11.96
CA ALA A 233 -3.66 13.96 -11.57
C ALA A 233 -3.12 14.77 -12.76
N GLU A 234 -2.42 14.09 -13.67
CA GLU A 234 -1.91 14.67 -14.92
C GLU A 234 -3.07 15.11 -15.84
N SER A 235 -4.20 14.38 -15.82
CA SER A 235 -5.39 14.80 -16.57
C SER A 235 -5.99 16.13 -16.07
N LEU A 236 -5.71 16.53 -14.82
CA LEU A 236 -6.11 17.84 -14.29
C LEU A 236 -5.21 18.97 -14.83
N TRP A 237 -4.00 18.67 -15.28
CA TRP A 237 -3.00 19.65 -15.72
C TRP A 237 -2.74 19.67 -17.24
N GLY A 238 -3.23 18.66 -17.98
CA GLY A 238 -3.08 18.57 -19.43
C GLY A 238 -1.66 18.21 -19.88
N ASP A 239 -1.25 18.70 -21.05
CA ASP A 239 0.08 18.43 -21.66
C ASP A 239 1.26 19.13 -20.95
N ALA A 240 1.03 19.73 -19.77
CA ALA A 240 2.08 20.40 -19.02
C ALA A 240 3.14 19.36 -18.57
N PRO A 241 4.45 19.63 -18.72
CA PRO A 241 5.53 18.75 -18.27
C PRO A 241 5.65 18.82 -16.75
N THR A 242 4.64 18.33 -16.06
CA THR A 242 4.49 18.41 -14.61
C THR A 242 4.83 17.05 -14.02
N ASP A 243 6.09 16.60 -14.12
CA ASP A 243 6.54 15.51 -13.24
C ASP A 243 6.96 16.14 -11.90
N PRO A 244 6.10 16.08 -10.85
CA PRO A 244 6.39 16.71 -9.57
C PRO A 244 7.36 15.88 -8.75
N ARG A 245 7.80 14.70 -9.22
CA ARG A 245 8.48 13.72 -8.39
C ARG A 245 9.72 14.28 -7.68
N THR A 246 10.57 14.98 -8.42
CA THR A 246 11.77 15.60 -7.85
C THR A 246 11.42 16.69 -6.83
N ALA A 247 10.38 17.48 -7.09
CA ALA A 247 9.93 18.54 -6.19
C ALA A 247 9.28 17.99 -4.92
N LEU A 248 8.52 16.90 -5.03
CA LEU A 248 7.95 16.18 -3.89
C LEU A 248 9.06 15.60 -3.00
N GLU A 249 10.09 15.00 -3.59
CA GLU A 249 11.24 14.46 -2.86
C GLU A 249 12.02 15.57 -2.13
N GLN A 250 12.23 16.72 -2.77
CA GLN A 250 12.88 17.89 -2.16
C GLN A 250 12.03 18.53 -1.06
N GLY A 251 10.70 18.54 -1.21
CA GLY A 251 9.75 19.07 -0.25
C GLY A 251 9.43 18.14 0.93
N GLY A 252 10.04 16.95 0.98
CA GLY A 252 9.86 15.98 2.08
C GLY A 252 8.54 15.21 2.04
N PHE A 253 7.83 15.22 0.91
CA PHE A 253 6.55 14.54 0.76
C PHE A 253 6.71 13.01 0.90
N GLN A 254 5.80 12.36 1.62
CA GLN A 254 5.70 10.90 1.69
C GLN A 254 5.06 10.30 0.44
N MET A 255 4.39 11.14 -0.35
CA MET A 255 3.63 10.78 -1.54
C MET A 255 4.54 10.37 -2.71
N ARG A 256 4.76 9.06 -2.93
CA ARG A 256 5.61 8.57 -4.05
C ARG A 256 4.88 8.09 -5.30
N ARG A 257 3.55 7.91 -5.27
CA ARG A 257 2.84 7.27 -6.41
C ARG A 257 1.31 7.37 -6.47
N VAL A 258 0.68 7.92 -5.43
CA VAL A 258 -0.70 7.49 -5.11
C VAL A 258 -1.78 8.45 -5.61
N VAL A 259 -1.43 9.70 -5.89
CA VAL A 259 -2.32 10.66 -6.56
C VAL A 259 -2.03 10.77 -8.07
N LEU A 260 -0.81 10.45 -8.49
CA LEU A 260 -0.34 10.54 -9.88
C LEU A 260 -0.63 9.30 -10.74
N THR A 261 -1.31 8.28 -10.20
CA THR A 261 -1.64 7.10 -10.99
C THR A 261 -2.96 6.51 -10.52
N PRO A 262 -4.00 6.41 -11.38
CA PRO A 262 -5.21 5.70 -11.05
C PRO A 262 -4.87 4.26 -10.68
N ARG A 263 -5.50 3.74 -9.63
CA ARG A 263 -5.32 2.34 -9.19
C ARG A 263 -5.71 1.34 -10.30
N ASN A 264 -6.53 1.77 -11.27
CA ASN A 264 -7.00 0.99 -12.41
C ASN A 264 -6.08 1.03 -13.64
N ALA A 265 -5.06 1.89 -13.68
CA ALA A 265 -4.13 1.98 -14.83
C ALA A 265 -3.09 0.83 -14.89
N ARG A 266 -3.24 -0.20 -14.05
CA ARG A 266 -2.42 -1.42 -14.12
C ARG A 266 -3.12 -2.48 -14.98
N ASN A 267 -2.92 -2.39 -16.29
CA ASN A 267 -2.88 -3.59 -17.13
C ASN A 267 -1.66 -4.45 -16.74
#